data_AF-A0A842L7J7-F1
#
_entry.id   AF-A0A842L7J7-F1
#
_cell.length_a   1.000
_cell.length_b   1.000
_cell.length_c   1.000
_cell.angle_alpha   90.00
_cell.angle_beta   90.00
_cell.angle_gamma   90.00
#
_symmetry.space_group_name_H-M   'P 1'
#
loop_
_entity.id
_entity.type
_entity.pdbx_description
1 polymer ?
#
loop_
_entity_poly.entity_id
_entity_poly.type
_entity_poly.pdbx_seq_one_letter_code
_entity_poly.pdbx_strand_id
1 'polypeptide(L)' 'KVENWIYENVADKLILDPQMRKKLLENNPFATIEIGEILLETERRGYWKTSKEKIQKIRETLISIEYQLE' A
#
# COMPACT_ATOMS: atom_id res chain seq x y z
N LYS A 1 13.14 -7.50 14.30
CA LYS A 1 12.56 -6.20 13.89
C LYS A 1 12.76 -6.07 12.40
N VAL A 2 11.72 -5.68 11.66
CA VAL A 2 11.83 -5.36 10.23
C VAL A 2 12.41 -3.96 10.10
N GLU A 3 13.30 -3.74 9.14
CA GLU A 3 13.93 -2.44 8.93
C GLU A 3 12.99 -1.49 8.18
N ASN A 4 13.02 -0.20 8.52
CA ASN A 4 12.07 0.80 7.99
C ASN A 4 12.03 0.83 6.45
N TRP A 5 13.19 0.67 5.80
CA TRP A 5 13.32 0.71 4.35
C TRP A 5 12.57 -0.43 3.65
N ILE A 6 12.31 -1.55 4.35
CA ILE A 6 11.57 -2.68 3.78
C ILE A 6 10.13 -2.25 3.52
N TYR A 7 9.49 -1.59 4.50
CA TYR A 7 8.15 -1.04 4.33
C TYR A 7 8.10 0.04 3.25
N GLU A 8 9.11 0.92 3.20
CA GLU A 8 9.24 1.92 2.14
C GLU A 8 9.26 1.28 0.74
N ASN A 9 10.10 0.27 0.56
CA ASN A 9 10.21 -0.42 -0.73
C ASN A 9 8.93 -1.17 -1.09
N VAL A 10 8.25 -1.80 -0.12
CA VAL A 10 6.96 -2.48 -0.36
C VAL A 10 5.91 -1.47 -0.79
N ALA A 11 5.77 -0.34 -0.08
CA ALA A 11 4.84 0.72 -0.44
C ALA A 11 5.14 1.28 -1.84
N ASP A 12 6.40 1.62 -2.11
CA ASP A 12 6.80 2.25 -3.37
C ASP A 12 6.66 1.30 -4.56
N LYS A 13 7.00 0.03 -4.40
CA LYS A 13 6.98 -0.94 -5.50
C LYS A 13 5.65 -1.61 -5.71
N LEU A 14 4.92 -1.98 -4.66
CA LEU A 14 3.71 -2.78 -4.81
C LEU A 14 2.46 -1.90 -4.91
N ILE A 15 2.41 -0.81 -4.13
CA ILE A 15 1.22 0.03 -4.05
C ILE A 15 1.36 1.30 -4.88
N LEU A 16 2.46 2.03 -4.79
CA LEU A 16 2.55 3.38 -5.38
C LEU A 16 3.03 3.38 -6.84
N ASP A 17 3.82 2.38 -7.27
CA ASP A 17 4.17 2.16 -8.68
C ASP A 17 2.92 1.73 -9.49
N PRO A 18 2.42 2.57 -10.42
CA PRO A 18 1.21 2.27 -11.18
C PRO A 18 1.33 1.01 -12.05
N GLN A 19 2.52 0.72 -12.59
CA GLN A 19 2.72 -0.43 -13.47
C GLN A 19 2.67 -1.73 -12.66
N MET A 20 3.31 -1.75 -11.49
CA MET A 20 3.27 -2.92 -10.62
C MET A 20 1.89 -3.10 -10.01
N ARG A 21 1.28 -2.03 -9.50
CA ARG A 21 -0.07 -2.05 -8.93
C ARG A 21 -1.06 -2.64 -9.94
N LYS A 22 -1.01 -2.22 -11.21
CA LYS A 22 -1.86 -2.78 -12.27
C LYS A 22 -1.73 -4.31 -12.38
N LYS A 23 -0.50 -4.83 -12.38
CA LYS A 23 -0.26 -6.28 -12.44
C LYS A 23 -0.82 -7.02 -11.22
N LEU A 24 -0.69 -6.43 -10.04
CA LEU A 24 -1.22 -7.01 -8.81
C LEU A 24 -2.75 -7.02 -8.81
N LEU A 25 -3.38 -5.94 -9.28
CA LEU A 25 -4.84 -5.85 -9.42
C LEU A 25 -5.40 -6.86 -10.43
N GLU A 26 -4.74 -7.03 -11.57
CA GLU A 26 -5.11 -8.05 -12.58
C GLU A 26 -5.00 -9.47 -12.03
N ASN A 27 -4.05 -9.73 -11.14
CA ASN A 27 -3.84 -11.04 -10.52
C ASN A 27 -4.79 -11.30 -9.34
N ASN A 28 -4.86 -10.36 -8.39
CA ASN A 28 -5.74 -10.42 -7.23
C ASN A 28 -5.94 -9.02 -6.61
N PRO A 29 -7.10 -8.38 -6.83
CA PRO A 29 -7.35 -7.04 -6.31
C PRO A 29 -7.53 -7.03 -4.78
N PHE A 30 -8.13 -8.06 -4.19
CA PHE A 30 -8.31 -8.16 -2.73
C PHE A 30 -6.98 -8.28 -1.99
N ALA A 31 -6.05 -9.09 -2.51
CA ALA A 31 -4.70 -9.19 -1.94
C ALA A 31 -3.92 -7.88 -2.08
N THR A 32 -4.16 -7.12 -3.16
CA THR A 32 -3.54 -5.79 -3.34
C THR A 32 -4.03 -4.80 -2.28
N ILE A 33 -5.33 -4.82 -1.97
CA ILE A 33 -5.92 -4.01 -0.89
C ILE A 33 -5.30 -4.40 0.46
N GLU A 34 -5.25 -5.70 0.76
CA GLU A 34 -4.71 -6.23 2.02
C GLU A 34 -3.25 -5.79 2.26
N ILE A 35 -2.40 -5.76 1.22
CA ILE A 35 -1.03 -5.24 1.31
C ILE A 35 -1.02 -3.78 1.76
N GLY A 36 -1.90 -2.94 1.19
CA GLY A 36 -2.02 -1.54 1.57
C GLY A 36 -2.53 -1.37 3.00
N GLU A 37 -3.52 -2.16 3.42
CA GLU A 37 -4.03 -2.15 4.80
C GLU A 37 -2.96 -2.53 5.83
N ILE A 38 -2.16 -3.57 5.53
CA ILE A 38 -1.04 -3.98 6.38
C ILE A 38 -0.01 -2.85 6.50
N LEU A 39 0.30 -2.16 5.40
CA LEU A 39 1.20 -0.99 5.44
C LEU A 39 0.64 0.10 6.36
N LEU A 40 -0.63 0.47 6.22
CA LEU A 40 -1.29 1.47 7.08
C LEU A 40 -1.29 1.04 8.55
N GLU A 41 -1.55 -0.23 8.84
CA GLU A 41 -1.53 -0.76 10.20
C GLU A 41 -0.11 -0.75 10.81
N THR A 42 0.91 -1.06 10.01
CA THR A 42 2.31 -1.04 10.48
C THR A 42 2.80 0.38 10.78
N GLU A 43 2.32 1.39 10.06
CA GLU A 43 2.57 2.79 10.40
C GLU A 43 1.86 3.18 11.70
N ARG A 44 0.57 2.84 11.82
CA ARG A 44 -0.23 3.12 13.03
C ARG A 44 0.36 2.50 14.30
N ARG A 45 0.99 1.33 14.19
CA ARG A 45 1.68 0.62 15.30
C ARG A 45 3.11 1.13 15.54
N GLY A 46 3.62 2.03 14.72
CA GLY A 46 4.97 2.60 14.83
C GLY A 46 6.10 1.67 14.37
N TYR A 47 5.78 0.58 13.66
CA TYR A 47 6.78 -0.29 13.05
C TYR A 47 7.37 0.34 11.78
N TRP A 48 6.54 1.05 11.04
CA TRP A 48 6.94 1.83 9.87
C TRP A 48 6.81 3.32 10.17
N LYS A 49 7.84 4.10 9.84
CA LYS A 49 7.87 5.56 9.95
C LYS A 49 8.06 6.14 8.56
N THR A 50 7.07 6.89 8.09
CA THR A 50 7.09 7.54 6.77
C THR A 50 6.39 8.89 6.80
N SER A 51 6.30 9.57 5.65
CA SER A 51 5.61 10.86 5.55
C SER A 51 4.09 10.71 5.56
N LYS A 52 3.39 11.69 6.14
CA LYS A 52 1.91 11.76 6.10
C LYS A 52 1.38 11.77 4.66
N GLU A 53 2.12 12.38 3.75
CA GLU A 53 1.80 12.41 2.32
C GLU A 53 1.81 11.00 1.72
N LYS A 54 2.80 10.16 2.05
CA LYS A 54 2.86 8.78 1.55
C LYS A 54 1.69 7.94 2.09
N ILE A 55 1.36 8.09 3.37
CA ILE A 55 0.19 7.45 3.98
C ILE A 55 -1.11 7.88 3.31
N GLN A 56 -1.26 9.18 3.01
CA GLN A 56 -2.43 9.69 2.31
C GLN A 56 -2.55 9.10 0.89
N LYS A 57 -1.44 9.04 0.13
CA LYS A 57 -1.43 8.42 -1.20
C LYS A 57 -1.82 6.94 -1.18
N ILE A 58 -1.38 6.18 -0.18
CA ILE A 58 -1.80 4.77 -0.02
C ILE A 58 -3.31 4.70 0.21
N ARG A 59 -3.88 5.51 1.12
CA ARG A 59 -5.33 5.52 1.39
C ARG A 59 -6.15 5.86 0.15
N GLU A 60 -5.75 6.90 -0.58
CA GLU A 60 -6.43 7.31 -1.82
C GLU A 60 -6.36 6.22 -2.88
N THR A 61 -5.22 5.53 -2.98
CA THR A 61 -5.05 4.39 -3.88
C THR A 61 -6.00 3.25 -3.53
N LEU A 62 -6.13 2.91 -2.24
CA LEU A 62 -7.03 1.85 -1.78
C LEU A 62 -8.50 2.19 -2.06
N ILE A 63 -8.94 3.40 -1.70
CA ILE A 63 -10.32 3.87 -1.97
C ILE A 63 -10.63 3.81 -3.47
N SER A 64 -9.68 4.22 -4.31
CA SER A 64 -9.84 4.14 -5.76
C SER A 64 -9.98 2.71 -6.28
N ILE A 65 -9.31 1.74 -5.66
CA ILE A 65 -9.42 0.33 -6.04
C ILE A 65 -10.77 -0.22 -5.58
N GLU A 66 -11.17 0.05 -4.34
CA GLU A 66 -12.46 -0.38 -3.79
C GLU A 66 -13.63 0.13 -4.64
N TYR A 67 -13.61 1.40 -5.02
CA TYR A 67 -14.61 1.98 -5.92
C TYR A 67 -14.65 1.33 -7.31
N GLN A 68 -13.55 0.74 -7.78
CA GLN A 68 -13.53 0.00 -9.07
C GLN A 68 -14.07 -1.43 -8.95
N LEU A 69 -14.15 -1.97 -7.73
CA LEU A 69 -14.64 -3.32 -7.46
C LEU A 69 -16.15 -3.35 -7.13
N GLU A 70 -16.70 -2.23 -6.67
CA GLU A 70 -18.15 -1.99 -6.57
C GLU A 70 -18.83 -1.95 -7.95
#